data_AF-A0A8T1X416-F1
#
_entry.id   AF-A0A8T1X416-F1
#
_cell.length_a   1.000
_cell.length_b   1.000
_cell.length_c   1.000
_cell.angle_alpha   90.00
_cell.angle_beta   90.00
_cell.angle_gamma   90.00
#
_symmetry.space_group_name_H-M   'P 1'
#
loop_
_entity.id
_entity.type
_entity.pdbx_description
1 polymer ?
#
loop_
_entity_poly.entity_id
_entity_poly.type
_entity_poly.pdbx_seq_one_letter_code
_entity_poly.pdbx_strand_id
1 'polypeptide(L)'
;MQFTVMPELPTPATPEVVSKTAQSITLRVEKPPQADGDVQYKLQVSHSEHGYVYYSWNDSVLFTGKMFPVKGLTSNTTYVFRVRVVDEAARQCGEWSPLTAYTRTFTEEEDAKRSGTVFEHALKLERAQKTVLQSQISKLTGLLDESKAARETDNRAQQHEDMLASRRIIDTRLVKLQQELSAQSSALQTIKSQRAADEQMITDLLNEQETLRAAQIKQQGQVQYELEMQTLRAQLEKNEEALHKHHEQVTASQEQIANYEASLEAKKSEIAQKEEEVEKIMADCDRMVQEQATLAHVKQLEVEDALLEAKTSLEQQLDINTYLREEVSRLREENHHLKNQIEEVDSEVVPKLVRLEDENEQLRAQLNRR
;
A
#
# COMPACT_ATOMS: atom_id res chain seq x y z
N MET A 1 1.90 -16.23 -70.86
CA MET A 1 1.06 -15.83 -69.72
C MET A 1 1.59 -16.57 -68.50
N GLN A 2 2.37 -15.88 -67.66
CA GLN A 2 2.79 -16.45 -66.37
C GLN A 2 1.59 -16.33 -65.43
N PHE A 3 1.05 -17.47 -64.99
CA PHE A 3 0.14 -17.49 -63.86
C PHE A 3 0.97 -17.14 -62.63
N THR A 4 0.83 -15.91 -62.14
CA THR A 4 1.36 -15.52 -60.84
C THR A 4 0.67 -16.40 -59.80
N VAL A 5 1.39 -17.39 -59.28
CA VAL A 5 0.91 -18.24 -58.18
C VAL A 5 0.71 -17.31 -56.99
N MET A 6 -0.53 -17.20 -56.52
CA MET A 6 -0.83 -16.44 -55.30
C MET A 6 0.01 -17.02 -54.15
N PRO A 7 0.66 -16.18 -53.32
CA PRO A 7 1.33 -16.68 -52.13
C PRO A 7 0.29 -17.35 -51.23
N GLU A 8 0.47 -18.65 -50.99
CA GLU A 8 -0.43 -19.44 -50.17
C GLU A 8 -0.23 -19.05 -48.70
N LEU A 9 -1.31 -18.63 -48.05
CA LEU A 9 -1.29 -18.26 -46.64
C LEU A 9 -1.03 -19.50 -45.77
N PRO A 10 -0.20 -19.41 -44.73
CA PRO A 10 0.14 -20.57 -43.92
C PRO A 10 -1.07 -21.10 -43.15
N THR A 11 -1.29 -22.42 -43.21
CA THR A 11 -2.36 -23.09 -42.45
C THR A 11 -2.00 -23.13 -40.95
N PRO A 12 -2.86 -22.60 -40.07
CA PRO A 12 -2.59 -22.61 -38.63
C PRO A 12 -2.74 -24.01 -38.02
N ALA A 13 -2.03 -24.26 -36.92
CA ALA A 13 -2.16 -25.52 -36.16
C ALA A 13 -3.53 -25.64 -35.47
N THR A 14 -3.88 -26.85 -35.05
CA THR A 14 -5.09 -27.10 -34.25
C THR A 14 -5.04 -26.28 -32.96
N PRO A 15 -6.08 -25.47 -32.64
CA PRO A 15 -6.05 -24.64 -31.44
C PRO A 15 -6.25 -25.50 -30.18
N GLU A 16 -5.60 -25.13 -29.09
CA GLU A 16 -5.64 -25.86 -27.81
C GLU A 16 -6.63 -25.17 -26.84
N VAL A 17 -7.45 -25.93 -26.12
CA VAL A 17 -8.37 -25.36 -25.12
C VAL A 17 -7.65 -25.21 -23.78
N VAL A 18 -7.49 -23.97 -23.31
CA VAL A 18 -6.75 -23.65 -22.07
C VAL A 18 -7.67 -23.50 -20.87
N SER A 19 -8.82 -22.86 -21.04
CA SER A 19 -9.78 -22.66 -19.95
C SER A 19 -11.21 -22.71 -20.46
N LYS A 20 -12.13 -23.06 -19.55
CA LYS A 20 -13.55 -23.23 -19.82
C LYS A 20 -14.32 -22.59 -18.67
N THR A 21 -15.45 -22.00 -19.00
CA THR A 21 -16.44 -21.45 -18.05
C THR A 21 -17.82 -21.91 -18.51
N ALA A 22 -18.89 -21.49 -17.82
CA ALA A 22 -20.25 -21.79 -18.26
C ALA A 22 -20.57 -21.19 -19.64
N GLN A 23 -20.04 -19.99 -19.95
CA GLN A 23 -20.42 -19.23 -21.16
C GLN A 23 -19.24 -18.84 -22.07
N SER A 24 -18.03 -19.30 -21.75
CA SER A 24 -16.85 -18.98 -22.56
C SER A 24 -15.79 -20.07 -22.53
N ILE A 25 -15.07 -20.22 -23.64
CA ILE A 25 -13.93 -21.14 -23.79
C ILE A 25 -12.74 -20.33 -24.31
N THR A 26 -11.59 -20.43 -23.63
CA THR A 26 -10.36 -19.77 -24.07
C THR A 26 -9.50 -20.74 -24.85
N LEU A 27 -9.20 -20.35 -26.09
CA LEU A 27 -8.34 -21.09 -26.99
C LEU A 27 -6.94 -20.47 -27.02
N ARG A 28 -5.92 -21.33 -27.06
CA ARG A 28 -4.57 -20.99 -27.42
C ARG A 28 -4.34 -21.34 -28.87
N VAL A 29 -3.93 -20.33 -29.63
CA VAL A 29 -3.67 -20.45 -31.06
C VAL A 29 -2.19 -20.16 -31.29
N GLU A 30 -1.50 -21.13 -31.88
CA GLU A 30 -0.12 -20.93 -32.31
C GLU A 30 -0.10 -20.20 -33.64
N LYS A 31 0.56 -19.04 -33.66
CA LYS A 31 0.74 -18.27 -34.88
C LYS A 31 1.74 -19.02 -35.78
N PRO A 32 1.41 -19.30 -37.04
CA PRO A 32 2.38 -19.85 -37.97
C PRO A 32 3.58 -18.89 -38.13
N PRO A 33 4.81 -19.40 -38.35
CA PRO A 33 5.97 -18.57 -38.56
C PRO A 33 5.74 -17.62 -39.73
N GLN A 34 5.98 -16.32 -39.52
CA GLN A 34 5.92 -15.33 -40.59
C GLN A 34 6.99 -15.68 -41.63
N ALA A 35 6.56 -15.99 -42.85
CA ALA A 35 7.46 -16.06 -43.98
C ALA A 35 8.07 -14.67 -44.24
N ASP A 36 9.36 -14.67 -44.58
CA ASP A 36 10.22 -13.51 -44.80
C ASP A 36 9.51 -12.39 -45.59
N GLY A 37 9.12 -11.32 -44.89
CA GLY A 37 8.28 -10.24 -45.40
C GLY A 37 7.23 -9.80 -44.38
N ASP A 38 7.13 -8.49 -44.14
CA ASP A 38 6.36 -7.80 -43.10
C ASP A 38 4.83 -7.88 -43.27
N VAL A 39 4.29 -9.08 -43.51
CA VAL A 39 2.85 -9.28 -43.70
C VAL A 39 2.19 -9.54 -42.35
N GLN A 40 1.41 -8.56 -41.88
CA GLN A 40 0.64 -8.66 -40.65
C GLN A 40 -0.68 -9.41 -40.90
N TYR A 41 -0.65 -10.73 -40.75
CA TYR A 41 -1.88 -11.52 -40.76
C TYR A 41 -2.64 -11.47 -39.43
N LYS A 42 -3.96 -11.46 -39.50
CA LYS A 42 -4.86 -11.67 -38.36
C LYS A 42 -5.39 -13.10 -38.35
N LEU A 43 -5.88 -13.55 -37.21
CA LEU A 43 -6.47 -14.87 -37.02
C LEU A 43 -7.98 -14.74 -36.84
N GLN A 44 -8.71 -15.71 -37.33
CA GLN A 44 -10.15 -15.82 -37.12
C GLN A 44 -10.49 -17.21 -36.57
N VAL A 45 -11.20 -17.25 -35.45
CA VAL A 45 -11.72 -18.49 -34.87
C VAL A 45 -13.15 -18.69 -35.34
N SER A 46 -13.52 -19.92 -35.67
CA SER A 46 -14.90 -20.29 -35.95
C SER A 46 -15.28 -21.43 -35.02
N HIS A 47 -16.49 -21.38 -34.47
CA HIS A 47 -17.00 -22.40 -33.55
C HIS A 47 -18.32 -22.98 -34.05
N SER A 48 -18.55 -24.27 -33.74
CA SER A 48 -19.80 -24.94 -34.05
C SER A 48 -20.24 -25.89 -32.94
N GLU A 49 -21.54 -25.89 -32.66
CA GLU A 49 -22.20 -26.84 -31.76
C GLU A 49 -22.36 -28.23 -32.39
N HIS A 50 -22.52 -28.28 -33.72
CA HIS A 50 -22.91 -29.48 -34.46
C HIS A 50 -21.75 -30.13 -35.23
N GLY A 51 -20.52 -29.63 -35.06
CA GLY A 51 -19.34 -30.22 -35.68
C GLY A 51 -19.23 -29.90 -37.18
N TYR A 52 -19.12 -30.95 -37.99
CA TYR A 52 -18.85 -30.88 -39.45
C TYR A 52 -20.03 -30.35 -40.30
N VAL A 53 -21.12 -29.90 -39.68
CA VAL A 53 -22.26 -29.34 -40.42
C VAL A 53 -21.87 -27.97 -40.97
N TYR A 54 -21.86 -27.82 -42.29
CA TYR A 54 -21.30 -26.65 -42.98
C TYR A 54 -21.99 -25.32 -42.64
N TYR A 55 -23.28 -25.35 -42.27
CA TYR A 55 -24.09 -24.15 -42.01
C TYR A 55 -24.18 -23.74 -40.53
N SER A 56 -23.50 -24.43 -39.60
CA SER A 56 -23.60 -24.19 -38.16
C SER A 56 -22.35 -23.52 -37.57
N TRP A 57 -21.58 -22.80 -38.39
CA TRP A 57 -20.33 -22.18 -37.98
C TRP A 57 -20.52 -20.69 -37.70
N ASN A 58 -20.13 -20.27 -36.50
CA ASN A 58 -20.11 -18.89 -36.08
C ASN A 58 -18.68 -18.36 -36.08
N ASP A 59 -18.42 -17.41 -36.97
CA ASP A 59 -17.11 -16.78 -37.13
C ASP A 59 -16.90 -15.66 -36.10
N SER A 60 -15.71 -15.64 -35.49
CA SER A 60 -15.30 -14.62 -34.52
C SER A 60 -14.77 -13.36 -35.20
N VAL A 61 -14.59 -12.31 -34.39
CA VAL A 61 -13.80 -11.13 -34.76
C VAL A 61 -12.34 -11.52 -35.02
N LEU A 62 -11.69 -10.78 -35.92
CA LEU A 62 -10.27 -10.94 -36.22
C LEU A 62 -9.40 -10.52 -35.04
N PHE A 63 -8.40 -11.32 -34.68
CA PHE A 63 -7.51 -11.05 -33.56
C PHE A 63 -6.05 -11.39 -33.89
N THR A 64 -5.11 -10.81 -33.13
CA THR A 64 -3.65 -10.98 -33.33
C THR A 64 -2.94 -11.60 -32.13
N GLY A 65 -3.70 -11.94 -31.07
CA GLY A 65 -3.18 -12.55 -29.85
C GLY A 65 -2.98 -14.06 -29.94
N LYS A 66 -2.16 -14.61 -29.02
CA LYS A 66 -1.97 -16.07 -28.85
C LYS A 66 -3.11 -16.75 -28.09
N MET A 67 -3.88 -15.99 -27.34
CA MET A 67 -5.04 -16.47 -26.58
C MET A 67 -6.28 -15.74 -27.05
N PHE A 68 -7.36 -16.48 -27.32
CA PHE A 68 -8.63 -15.93 -27.74
C PHE A 68 -9.78 -16.52 -26.93
N PRO A 69 -10.50 -15.70 -26.13
CA PRO A 69 -11.70 -16.15 -25.44
C PRO A 69 -12.92 -16.08 -26.37
N VAL A 70 -13.50 -17.24 -26.69
CA VAL A 70 -14.81 -17.33 -27.36
C VAL A 70 -15.88 -17.15 -26.28
N LYS A 71 -16.60 -16.04 -26.31
CA LYS A 71 -17.65 -15.66 -25.34
C LYS A 71 -19.05 -15.85 -25.94
N GLY A 72 -20.06 -15.93 -25.08
CA GLY A 72 -21.47 -16.03 -25.49
C GLY A 72 -21.90 -17.46 -25.85
N LEU A 73 -21.17 -18.45 -25.37
CA LEU A 73 -21.52 -19.86 -25.54
C LEU A 73 -22.64 -20.23 -24.56
N THR A 74 -23.48 -21.18 -24.96
CA THR A 74 -24.49 -21.77 -24.07
C THR A 74 -23.83 -22.69 -23.05
N SER A 75 -24.37 -22.67 -21.82
CA SER A 75 -23.92 -23.57 -20.77
C SER A 75 -24.25 -25.03 -21.11
N ASN A 76 -23.44 -25.96 -20.58
CA ASN A 76 -23.61 -27.40 -20.78
C ASN A 76 -23.63 -27.88 -22.26
N THR A 77 -23.02 -27.13 -23.19
CA THR A 77 -23.07 -27.43 -24.62
C THR A 77 -21.68 -27.75 -25.16
N THR A 78 -21.62 -28.66 -26.13
CA THR A 78 -20.35 -29.14 -26.72
C THR A 78 -20.04 -28.38 -27.99
N TYR A 79 -18.83 -27.83 -28.06
CA TYR A 79 -18.35 -27.04 -29.18
C TYR A 79 -17.08 -27.64 -29.78
N VAL A 80 -16.90 -27.43 -31.08
CA VAL A 80 -15.63 -27.60 -31.78
C VAL A 80 -15.16 -26.27 -32.35
N PHE A 81 -13.85 -26.10 -32.47
CA PHE A 81 -13.23 -24.87 -32.94
C PHE A 81 -12.29 -25.14 -34.10
N ARG A 82 -12.18 -24.17 -35.01
CA ARG A 82 -11.18 -24.11 -36.08
C ARG A 82 -10.67 -22.68 -36.23
N VAL A 83 -9.48 -22.51 -36.76
CA VAL A 83 -8.86 -21.19 -36.95
C VAL A 83 -8.40 -21.04 -38.39
N ARG A 84 -8.49 -19.84 -38.95
CA ARG A 84 -7.83 -19.49 -40.21
C ARG A 84 -7.01 -18.22 -40.06
N VAL A 85 -6.07 -18.05 -40.98
CA VAL A 85 -5.30 -16.83 -41.15
C VAL A 85 -6.03 -15.93 -42.16
N VAL A 86 -6.11 -14.64 -41.87
CA VAL A 86 -6.74 -13.61 -42.72
C VAL A 86 -5.74 -12.48 -42.94
N ASP A 87 -5.45 -12.21 -44.20
CA ASP A 87 -4.70 -11.04 -44.63
C ASP A 87 -5.70 -9.92 -45.00
N GLU A 88 -5.77 -8.88 -44.17
CA GLU A 88 -6.64 -7.73 -44.44
C GLU A 88 -6.13 -6.87 -45.60
N ALA A 89 -4.81 -6.78 -45.80
CA ALA A 89 -4.22 -5.94 -46.84
C ALA A 89 -4.44 -6.56 -48.23
N ALA A 90 -4.30 -7.89 -48.34
CA ALA A 90 -4.53 -8.62 -49.59
C ALA A 90 -5.99 -9.07 -49.79
N ARG A 91 -6.86 -8.92 -48.77
CA ARG A 91 -8.23 -9.50 -48.73
C ARG A 91 -8.24 -11.00 -49.03
N GLN A 92 -7.27 -11.73 -48.49
CA GLN A 92 -7.10 -13.16 -48.71
C GLN A 92 -7.33 -13.92 -47.39
N CYS A 93 -8.00 -15.06 -47.49
CA CYS A 93 -8.23 -15.97 -46.37
C CYS A 93 -7.48 -17.29 -46.64
N GLY A 94 -6.70 -17.73 -45.66
CA GLY A 94 -6.04 -19.04 -45.70
C GLY A 94 -7.01 -20.18 -45.39
N GLU A 95 -6.51 -21.40 -45.51
CA GLU A 95 -7.26 -22.60 -45.15
C GLU A 95 -7.53 -22.68 -43.64
N TRP A 96 -8.59 -23.40 -43.28
CA TRP A 96 -8.94 -23.67 -41.89
C TRP A 96 -8.03 -24.74 -41.29
N SER A 97 -7.67 -24.56 -40.02
CA SER A 97 -6.98 -25.59 -39.24
C SER A 97 -7.86 -26.82 -39.00
N PRO A 98 -7.26 -27.97 -38.64
CA PRO A 98 -8.01 -29.11 -38.17
C PRO A 98 -8.87 -28.76 -36.95
N LEU A 99 -9.98 -29.48 -36.79
CA LEU A 99 -10.91 -29.24 -35.69
C LEU A 99 -10.30 -29.62 -34.34
N THR A 100 -10.68 -28.88 -33.30
CA THR A 100 -10.40 -29.29 -31.92
C THR A 100 -11.20 -30.51 -31.50
N ALA A 101 -10.75 -31.17 -30.44
CA ALA A 101 -11.59 -32.12 -29.72
C ALA A 101 -12.90 -31.45 -29.24
N TYR A 102 -13.97 -32.24 -29.23
CA TYR A 102 -15.27 -31.84 -28.69
C TYR A 102 -15.14 -31.35 -27.26
N THR A 103 -15.50 -30.09 -27.02
CA THR A 103 -15.30 -29.42 -25.75
C THR A 103 -16.62 -28.93 -25.18
N ARG A 104 -17.02 -29.51 -24.06
CA ARG A 104 -18.21 -29.12 -23.30
C ARG A 104 -17.93 -27.91 -22.38
N THR A 105 -18.79 -26.90 -22.40
CA THR A 105 -18.82 -25.80 -21.43
C THR A 105 -19.29 -26.31 -20.05
N PHE A 106 -18.92 -25.63 -18.98
CA PHE A 106 -19.40 -26.02 -17.65
C PHE A 106 -20.90 -25.78 -17.50
N THR A 107 -21.53 -26.48 -16.54
CA THR A 107 -22.84 -26.05 -16.05
C THR A 107 -22.66 -24.80 -15.17
N GLU A 108 -23.71 -23.99 -15.04
CA GLU A 108 -23.67 -22.80 -14.17
C GLU A 108 -23.37 -23.18 -12.72
N GLU A 109 -23.87 -24.34 -12.27
CA GLU A 109 -23.62 -24.86 -10.93
C GLU A 109 -22.16 -25.29 -10.73
N GLU A 110 -21.52 -25.90 -11.74
CA GLU A 110 -20.10 -26.27 -11.70
C GLU A 110 -19.19 -25.04 -11.70
N ASP A 111 -19.53 -24.02 -12.47
CA ASP A 111 -18.77 -22.77 -12.55
C ASP A 111 -18.90 -21.96 -11.25
N ALA A 112 -20.11 -21.92 -10.67
CA ALA A 112 -20.37 -21.31 -9.36
C ALA A 112 -19.64 -22.03 -8.20
N LYS A 113 -19.58 -23.37 -8.23
CA LYS A 113 -18.81 -24.13 -7.24
C LYS A 113 -17.31 -23.83 -7.34
N ARG A 114 -16.77 -23.73 -8.56
CA ARG A 114 -15.36 -23.38 -8.78
C ARG A 114 -15.06 -21.96 -8.32
N SER A 115 -15.87 -20.99 -8.73
CA SER A 115 -15.67 -19.59 -8.32
C SER A 115 -15.76 -19.42 -6.79
N GLY A 116 -16.70 -20.12 -6.13
CA GLY A 116 -16.80 -20.15 -4.68
C GLY A 116 -15.55 -20.72 -4.00
N THR A 117 -15.01 -21.84 -4.49
CA THR A 117 -13.77 -22.40 -3.91
C THR A 117 -12.54 -21.52 -4.09
N VAL A 118 -12.42 -20.82 -5.22
CA VAL A 118 -11.32 -19.89 -5.49
C VAL A 118 -11.41 -18.67 -4.57
N PHE A 119 -12.62 -18.14 -4.38
CA PHE A 119 -12.87 -17.02 -3.48
C PHE A 119 -12.54 -17.38 -2.02
N GLU A 120 -12.99 -18.55 -1.55
CA GLU A 120 -12.66 -19.06 -0.21
C GLU A 120 -11.15 -19.26 -0.01
N HIS A 121 -10.46 -19.80 -1.00
CA HIS A 121 -9.00 -19.97 -0.94
C HIS A 121 -8.26 -18.62 -0.90
N ALA A 122 -8.69 -17.65 -1.71
CA ALA A 122 -8.14 -16.29 -1.69
C ALA A 122 -8.36 -15.61 -0.34
N LEU A 123 -9.56 -15.72 0.23
CA LEU A 123 -9.88 -15.17 1.54
C LEU A 123 -9.04 -15.80 2.66
N LYS A 124 -8.79 -17.11 2.57
CA LYS A 124 -7.92 -17.83 3.52
C LYS A 124 -6.46 -17.36 3.43
N LEU A 125 -5.95 -17.12 2.23
CA LEU A 125 -4.60 -16.59 2.03
C LEU A 125 -4.45 -15.17 2.59
N GLU A 126 -5.43 -14.30 2.32
CA GLU A 126 -5.47 -12.93 2.87
C GLU A 126 -5.47 -12.93 4.40
N ARG A 127 -6.33 -13.77 5.02
CA ARG A 127 -6.35 -13.93 6.49
C ARG A 127 -5.00 -14.41 7.02
N ALA A 128 -4.36 -15.38 6.37
CA ALA A 128 -3.05 -15.88 6.78
C ALA A 128 -1.98 -14.78 6.67
N GLN A 129 -1.95 -14.03 5.56
CA GLN A 129 -1.02 -12.92 5.37
C GLN A 129 -1.20 -11.83 6.43
N LYS A 130 -2.45 -11.46 6.74
CA LYS A 130 -2.77 -10.50 7.81
C LYS A 130 -2.26 -10.98 9.17
N THR A 131 -2.42 -12.26 9.51
CA THR A 131 -1.89 -12.80 10.78
C THR A 131 -0.36 -12.76 10.86
N VAL A 132 0.33 -13.04 9.75
CA VAL A 132 1.80 -12.95 9.68
C VAL A 132 2.25 -11.51 9.87
N LEU A 133 1.65 -10.55 9.15
CA LEU A 133 1.97 -9.13 9.28
C LEU A 133 1.71 -8.62 10.70
N GLN A 134 0.58 -9.00 11.30
CA GLN A 134 0.27 -8.64 12.68
C GLN A 134 1.30 -9.20 13.67
N SER A 135 1.75 -10.45 13.47
CA SER A 135 2.81 -11.04 14.30
C SER A 135 4.17 -10.32 14.15
N GLN A 136 4.49 -9.85 12.93
CA GLN A 136 5.71 -9.09 12.66
C GLN A 136 5.65 -7.71 13.32
N ILE A 137 4.51 -7.02 13.21
CA ILE A 137 4.27 -5.75 13.88
C ILE A 137 4.45 -5.90 15.39
N SER A 138 3.81 -6.91 16.01
CA SER A 138 3.97 -7.14 17.46
C SER A 138 5.41 -7.41 17.87
N LYS A 139 6.18 -8.16 17.07
CA LYS A 139 7.61 -8.39 17.34
C LYS A 139 8.44 -7.10 17.22
N LEU A 140 8.22 -6.31 16.19
CA LEU A 140 8.93 -5.04 15.99
C LEU A 140 8.61 -4.04 17.09
N THR A 141 7.36 -3.95 17.52
CA THR A 141 6.96 -3.13 18.68
C THR A 141 7.68 -3.57 19.95
N GLY A 142 7.72 -4.87 20.23
CA GLY A 142 8.46 -5.39 21.40
C GLY A 142 9.94 -5.05 21.38
N LEU A 143 10.62 -5.21 20.24
CA LEU A 143 12.04 -4.86 20.08
C LEU A 143 12.29 -3.35 20.23
N LEU A 144 11.37 -2.51 19.76
CA LEU A 144 11.44 -1.05 19.91
C LEU A 144 11.30 -0.63 21.38
N ASP A 145 10.39 -1.26 22.12
CA ASP A 145 10.18 -0.96 23.54
C ASP A 145 11.34 -1.46 24.40
N GLU A 146 11.88 -2.65 24.11
CA GLU A 146 13.11 -3.16 24.74
C GLU A 146 14.32 -2.25 24.45
N SER A 147 14.46 -1.77 23.21
CA SER A 147 15.53 -0.83 22.83
C SER A 147 15.40 0.52 23.52
N LYS A 148 14.17 1.03 23.73
CA LYS A 148 13.94 2.27 24.48
C LYS A 148 14.32 2.09 25.95
N ALA A 149 13.87 1.00 26.58
CA ALA A 149 14.20 0.69 27.97
C ALA A 149 15.72 0.57 28.17
N ALA A 150 16.43 -0.14 27.27
CA ALA A 150 17.88 -0.29 27.33
C ALA A 150 18.63 1.05 27.17
N ARG A 151 18.19 1.91 26.23
CA ARG A 151 18.79 3.24 26.03
C ARG A 151 18.55 4.18 27.22
N GLU A 152 17.39 4.10 27.87
CA GLU A 152 17.11 4.90 29.06
C GLU A 152 17.95 4.47 30.25
N THR A 153 18.20 3.17 30.43
CA THR A 153 19.09 2.66 31.48
C THR A 153 20.55 3.05 31.24
N ASP A 154 21.04 2.94 30.00
CA ASP A 154 22.42 3.33 29.67
C ASP A 154 22.64 4.83 29.81
N ASN A 155 21.70 5.67 29.35
CA ASN A 155 21.82 7.12 29.49
C ASN A 155 21.85 7.55 30.97
N ARG A 156 21.07 6.92 31.85
CA ARG A 156 21.11 7.21 33.29
C ARG A 156 22.42 6.77 33.93
N ALA A 157 22.95 5.61 33.54
CA ALA A 157 24.24 5.13 34.02
C ALA A 157 25.38 6.06 33.58
N GLN A 158 25.39 6.45 32.30
CA GLN A 158 26.40 7.35 31.73
C GLN A 158 26.34 8.74 32.38
N GLN A 159 25.16 9.31 32.58
CA GLN A 159 25.00 10.60 33.27
C GLN A 159 25.52 10.54 34.72
N HIS A 160 25.30 9.42 35.41
CA HIS A 160 25.81 9.24 36.76
C HIS A 160 27.35 9.11 36.77
N GLU A 161 27.93 8.40 35.80
CA GLU A 161 29.38 8.30 35.64
C GLU A 161 30.03 9.66 35.31
N ASP A 162 29.45 10.42 34.40
CA ASP A 162 29.91 11.77 34.02
C ASP A 162 29.84 12.75 35.20
N MET A 163 28.78 12.68 36.02
CA MET A 163 28.69 13.46 37.26
C MET A 163 29.80 13.11 38.26
N LEU A 164 30.12 11.83 38.41
CA LEU A 164 31.21 11.39 39.28
C LEU A 164 32.58 11.82 38.74
N ALA A 165 32.79 11.76 37.42
CA ALA A 165 34.02 12.24 36.79
C ALA A 165 34.19 13.76 36.96
N SER A 166 33.12 14.52 36.73
CA SER A 166 33.10 15.97 36.95
C SER A 166 33.43 16.32 38.40
N ARG A 167 32.85 15.60 39.38
CA ARG A 167 33.16 15.77 40.79
C ARG A 167 34.65 15.54 41.10
N ARG A 168 35.26 14.47 40.55
CA ARG A 168 36.71 14.21 40.72
C ARG A 168 37.56 15.34 40.12
N ILE A 169 37.17 15.89 38.98
CA ILE A 169 37.87 17.03 38.35
C ILE A 169 37.76 18.28 39.23
N ILE A 170 36.58 18.54 39.80
CA ILE A 170 36.37 19.67 40.71
C ILE A 170 37.21 19.49 41.97
N ASP A 171 37.20 18.31 42.59
CA ASP A 171 37.97 18.02 43.81
C ASP A 171 39.48 18.17 43.57
N THR A 172 40.00 17.66 42.44
CA THR A 172 41.42 17.83 42.08
C THR A 172 41.80 19.28 41.83
N ARG A 173 40.93 20.08 41.20
CA ARG A 173 41.13 21.53 41.04
C ARG A 173 41.10 22.26 42.39
N LEU A 174 40.19 21.88 43.28
CA LEU A 174 40.06 22.47 44.61
C LEU A 174 41.33 22.21 45.43
N VAL A 175 41.88 20.98 45.39
CA VAL A 175 43.16 20.65 46.03
C VAL A 175 44.31 21.47 45.45
N LYS A 176 44.39 21.64 44.12
CA LYS A 176 45.41 22.48 43.48
C LYS A 176 45.31 23.93 43.90
N LEU A 177 44.10 24.49 43.91
CA LEU A 177 43.85 25.86 44.37
C LEU A 177 44.23 26.04 45.85
N GLN A 178 43.95 25.06 46.70
CA GLN A 178 44.38 25.08 48.10
C GLN A 178 45.91 25.04 48.23
N GLN A 179 46.58 24.23 47.42
CA GLN A 179 48.05 24.18 47.38
C GLN A 179 48.64 25.52 46.90
N GLU A 180 48.11 26.09 45.82
CA GLU A 180 48.53 27.40 45.30
C GLU A 180 48.31 28.51 46.32
N LEU A 181 47.16 28.53 47.00
CA LEU A 181 46.88 29.50 48.06
C LEU A 181 47.84 29.35 49.24
N SER A 182 48.17 28.11 49.64
CA SER A 182 49.16 27.85 50.68
C SER A 182 50.56 28.31 50.28
N ALA A 183 50.95 28.07 49.02
CA ALA A 183 52.23 28.52 48.47
C ALA A 183 52.29 30.05 48.42
N GLN A 184 51.23 30.72 47.97
CA GLN A 184 51.14 32.19 47.96
C GLN A 184 51.21 32.77 49.38
N SER A 185 50.56 32.15 50.35
CA SER A 185 50.64 32.56 51.77
C SER A 185 52.08 32.46 52.28
N SER A 186 52.77 31.36 51.98
CA SER A 186 54.18 31.18 52.37
C SER A 186 55.09 32.21 51.69
N ALA A 187 54.90 32.47 50.39
CA ALA A 187 55.64 33.46 49.63
C ALA A 187 55.40 34.89 50.17
N LEU A 188 54.15 35.23 50.52
CA LEU A 188 53.83 36.51 51.15
C LEU A 188 54.51 36.67 52.51
N GLN A 189 54.62 35.59 53.29
CA GLN A 189 55.33 35.61 54.55
C GLN A 189 56.84 35.82 54.35
N THR A 190 57.42 35.17 53.33
CA THR A 190 58.82 35.41 52.92
C THR A 190 59.03 36.85 52.45
N ILE A 191 58.13 37.39 51.63
CA ILE A 191 58.19 38.80 51.18
C ILE A 191 58.05 39.76 52.36
N LYS A 192 57.20 39.46 53.36
CA LYS A 192 57.11 40.28 54.57
C LYS A 192 58.40 40.24 55.37
N SER A 193 59.03 39.07 55.55
CA SER A 193 60.33 39.00 56.22
C SER A 193 61.43 39.70 55.41
N GLN A 194 61.38 39.59 54.08
CA GLN A 194 62.30 40.29 53.18
C GLN A 194 62.11 41.80 53.31
N ARG A 195 60.86 42.31 53.27
CA ARG A 195 60.56 43.73 53.47
C ARG A 195 60.97 44.24 54.84
N ALA A 196 60.83 43.45 55.90
CA ALA A 196 61.33 43.83 57.22
C ALA A 196 62.86 43.94 57.23
N ALA A 197 63.55 43.01 56.57
CA ALA A 197 65.01 43.07 56.39
C ALA A 197 65.42 44.25 55.49
N ASP A 198 64.67 44.54 54.43
CA ASP A 198 64.90 45.67 53.53
C ASP A 198 64.60 46.99 54.23
N GLU A 199 63.57 47.09 55.08
CA GLU A 199 63.31 48.27 55.92
C GLU A 199 64.48 48.53 56.88
N GLN A 200 65.02 47.48 57.49
CA GLN A 200 66.21 47.55 58.33
C GLN A 200 67.43 48.00 57.51
N MET A 201 67.63 47.41 56.33
CA MET A 201 68.69 47.79 55.40
C MET A 201 68.50 49.23 54.90
N ILE A 202 67.28 49.69 54.65
CA ILE A 202 66.98 51.08 54.25
C ILE A 202 67.30 52.03 55.39
N THR A 203 67.01 51.67 56.65
CA THR A 203 67.42 52.51 57.79
C THR A 203 68.95 52.57 57.93
N ASP A 204 69.64 51.47 57.69
CA ASP A 204 71.11 51.44 57.69
C ASP A 204 71.69 52.22 56.50
N LEU A 205 71.12 52.04 55.31
CA LEU A 205 71.45 52.76 54.09
C LEU A 205 71.08 54.24 54.18
N LEU A 206 70.07 54.66 54.95
CA LEU A 206 69.73 56.07 55.17
C LEU A 206 70.77 56.74 56.07
N ASN A 207 71.25 56.04 57.10
CA ASN A 207 72.42 56.47 57.88
C ASN A 207 73.68 56.50 57.00
N GLU A 208 73.82 55.54 56.08
CA GLU A 208 74.88 55.52 55.08
C GLU A 208 74.68 56.60 53.99
N GLN A 209 73.45 57.00 53.69
CA GLN A 209 73.13 58.04 52.71
C GLN A 209 73.35 59.45 53.28
N GLU A 210 73.17 59.66 54.58
CA GLU A 210 73.64 60.89 55.23
C GLU A 210 75.17 61.02 55.18
N THR A 211 75.90 59.89 55.29
CA THR A 211 77.36 59.87 55.15
C THR A 211 77.82 59.95 53.68
N LEU A 212 77.05 59.42 52.72
CA LEU A 212 77.31 59.51 51.28
C LEU A 212 76.82 60.82 50.64
N ARG A 213 75.80 61.51 51.19
CA ARG A 213 75.42 62.88 50.79
C ARG A 213 76.51 63.90 51.09
N ALA A 214 77.39 63.64 52.06
CA ALA A 214 78.63 64.38 52.24
C ALA A 214 79.67 64.08 51.14
N ALA A 215 79.55 62.96 50.42
CA ALA A 215 80.52 62.50 49.42
C ALA A 215 80.05 62.66 47.94
N GLN A 216 78.75 62.75 47.67
CA GLN A 216 78.17 62.79 46.31
C GLN A 216 77.68 64.18 45.87
N ILE A 217 78.49 65.21 46.14
CA ILE A 217 78.65 66.28 45.16
C ILE A 217 79.42 65.67 43.98
N LYS A 218 78.73 64.99 43.04
CA LYS A 218 79.17 64.78 41.64
C LYS A 218 78.24 63.86 40.83
N GLN A 219 77.62 64.46 39.80
CA GLN A 219 77.24 63.92 38.46
C GLN A 219 76.27 62.72 38.39
N GLN A 220 75.43 62.52 37.38
CA GLN A 220 74.72 63.27 36.32
C GLN A 220 73.86 62.20 35.61
N GLY A 221 72.68 62.50 35.05
CA GLY A 221 71.86 61.47 34.42
C GLY A 221 70.90 61.97 33.33
N GLN A 222 71.44 62.32 32.16
CA GLN A 222 70.66 62.72 30.98
C GLN A 222 70.47 61.55 29.96
N VAL A 223 71.13 60.40 30.19
CA VAL A 223 71.13 59.23 29.28
C VAL A 223 69.99 58.22 29.55
N GLN A 224 69.39 58.23 30.75
CA GLN A 224 68.32 57.29 31.11
C GLN A 224 66.98 57.59 30.37
N TYR A 225 66.69 58.86 30.11
CA TYR A 225 65.43 59.29 29.48
C TYR A 225 65.33 58.89 27.99
N GLU A 226 66.45 58.85 27.26
CA GLU A 226 66.44 58.45 25.85
C GLU A 226 66.16 56.95 25.66
N LEU A 227 66.68 56.12 26.56
CA LEU A 227 66.47 54.67 26.52
C LEU A 227 65.01 54.31 26.86
N GLU A 228 64.41 55.00 27.83
CA GLU A 228 63.01 54.83 28.23
C GLU A 228 62.04 55.26 27.12
N MET A 229 62.37 56.33 26.41
CA MET A 229 61.53 56.78 25.30
C MET A 229 61.59 55.81 24.11
N GLN A 230 62.73 55.15 23.86
CA GLN A 230 62.84 54.10 22.83
C GLN A 230 62.04 52.85 23.19
N THR A 231 62.06 52.39 24.44
CA THR A 231 61.30 51.20 24.86
C THR A 231 59.80 51.42 24.78
N LEU A 232 59.30 52.62 25.11
CA LEU A 232 57.89 52.97 24.98
C LEU A 232 57.42 52.99 23.52
N ARG A 233 58.24 53.49 22.58
CA ARG A 233 57.92 53.46 21.14
C ARG A 233 57.83 52.04 20.60
N ALA A 234 58.76 51.17 20.98
CA ALA A 234 58.73 49.76 20.59
C ALA A 234 57.50 49.01 21.15
N GLN A 235 57.05 49.37 22.36
CA GLN A 235 55.82 48.81 22.94
C GLN A 235 54.56 49.31 22.22
N LEU A 236 54.52 50.58 21.81
CA LEU A 236 53.42 51.14 21.02
C LEU A 236 53.30 50.44 19.67
N GLU A 237 54.42 50.28 18.95
CA GLU A 237 54.45 49.58 17.66
C GLU A 237 53.95 48.13 17.77
N LYS A 238 54.41 47.41 18.81
CA LYS A 238 53.95 46.04 19.09
C LYS A 238 52.45 45.96 19.43
N ASN A 239 51.92 46.98 20.11
CA ASN A 239 50.50 47.07 20.41
C ASN A 239 49.67 47.38 19.16
N GLU A 240 50.15 48.25 18.27
CA GLU A 240 49.50 48.56 17.00
C GLU A 240 49.42 47.33 16.09
N GLU A 241 50.50 46.54 15.98
CA GLU A 241 50.51 45.27 15.26
C GLU A 241 49.52 44.24 15.84
N ALA A 242 49.43 44.15 17.18
CA ALA A 242 48.49 43.25 17.85
C ALA A 242 47.03 43.69 17.60
N LEU A 243 46.77 44.99 17.57
CA LEU A 243 45.46 45.56 17.25
C LEU A 243 45.06 45.25 15.81
N HIS A 244 45.99 45.37 14.85
CA HIS A 244 45.74 45.05 13.46
C HIS A 244 45.39 43.56 13.27
N LYS A 245 46.15 42.66 13.89
CA LYS A 245 45.86 41.21 13.86
C LYS A 245 44.51 40.87 14.48
N HIS A 246 44.15 41.51 15.59
CA HIS A 246 42.84 41.32 16.20
C HIS A 246 41.72 41.84 15.30
N HIS A 247 41.93 42.99 14.63
CA HIS A 247 40.96 43.53 13.68
C HIS A 247 40.70 42.56 12.52
N GLU A 248 41.76 42.00 11.92
CA GLU A 248 41.66 40.99 10.86
C GLU A 248 40.94 39.72 11.32
N GLN A 249 41.23 39.24 12.54
CA GLN A 249 40.52 38.09 13.11
C GLN A 249 39.02 38.37 13.30
N VAL A 250 38.67 39.58 13.77
CA VAL A 250 37.28 40.00 13.91
C VAL A 250 36.60 40.08 12.54
N THR A 251 37.25 40.64 11.51
CA THR A 251 36.67 40.71 10.16
C THR A 251 36.44 39.32 9.58
N ALA A 252 37.42 38.41 9.69
CA ALA A 252 37.27 37.04 9.24
C ALA A 252 36.13 36.30 9.97
N SER A 253 35.97 36.53 11.28
CA SER A 253 34.84 35.97 12.05
C SER A 253 33.49 36.55 11.62
N GLN A 254 33.43 37.85 11.29
CA GLN A 254 32.22 38.50 10.79
C GLN A 254 31.81 37.95 9.43
N GLU A 255 32.77 37.71 8.53
CA GLU A 255 32.50 37.08 7.23
C GLU A 255 31.96 35.65 7.39
N GLN A 256 32.52 34.87 8.33
CA GLN A 256 32.00 33.54 8.64
C GLN A 256 30.57 33.58 9.19
N ILE A 257 30.27 34.52 10.09
CA ILE A 257 28.92 34.71 10.63
C ILE A 257 27.95 35.06 9.49
N ALA A 258 28.31 35.99 8.60
CA ALA A 258 27.47 36.37 7.46
C ALA A 258 27.19 35.17 6.52
N ASN A 259 28.19 34.31 6.29
CA ASN A 259 28.00 33.10 5.51
C ASN A 259 27.05 32.10 6.19
N TYR A 260 27.15 31.93 7.50
CA TYR A 260 26.24 31.07 8.25
C TYR A 260 24.82 31.63 8.28
N GLU A 261 24.65 32.94 8.43
CA GLU A 261 23.35 33.62 8.36
C GLU A 261 22.70 33.44 6.99
N ALA A 262 23.45 33.62 5.90
CA ALA A 262 22.96 33.38 4.55
C ALA A 262 22.56 31.91 4.32
N SER A 263 23.37 30.97 4.80
CA SER A 263 23.04 29.54 4.71
C SER A 263 21.81 29.17 5.55
N LEU A 264 21.63 29.79 6.70
CA LEU A 264 20.50 29.56 7.59
C LEU A 264 19.21 30.11 6.95
N GLU A 265 19.27 31.27 6.32
CA GLU A 265 18.12 31.85 5.62
C GLU A 265 17.74 31.04 4.38
N ALA A 266 18.73 30.56 3.62
CA ALA A 266 18.49 29.63 2.52
C ALA A 266 17.81 28.34 3.01
N LYS A 267 18.26 27.77 4.13
CA LYS A 267 17.66 26.56 4.71
C LYS A 267 16.25 26.80 5.24
N LYS A 268 15.97 27.95 5.86
CA LYS A 268 14.60 28.33 6.24
C LYS A 268 13.68 28.41 5.04
N SER A 269 14.13 29.00 3.93
CA SER A 269 13.33 29.07 2.70
C SER A 269 13.04 27.68 2.12
N GLU A 270 14.03 26.76 2.16
CA GLU A 270 13.86 25.37 1.70
C GLU A 270 12.87 24.61 2.59
N ILE A 271 12.92 24.83 3.91
CA ILE A 271 11.96 24.23 4.85
C ILE A 271 10.55 24.75 4.57
N ALA A 272 10.36 26.06 4.40
CA ALA A 272 9.05 26.64 4.12
C ALA A 272 8.43 26.10 2.82
N GLN A 273 9.24 25.91 1.77
CA GLN A 273 8.77 25.30 0.51
C GLN A 273 8.33 23.84 0.70
N LYS A 274 9.09 23.07 1.49
CA LYS A 274 8.73 21.67 1.79
C LYS A 274 7.49 21.57 2.67
N GLU A 275 7.32 22.49 3.61
CA GLU A 275 6.09 22.58 4.43
C GLU A 275 4.86 22.85 3.55
N GLU A 276 4.96 23.77 2.58
CA GLU A 276 3.87 24.03 1.61
C GLU A 276 3.58 22.80 0.73
N GLU A 277 4.60 22.06 0.32
CA GLU A 277 4.43 20.84 -0.48
C GLU A 277 3.75 19.72 0.34
N VAL A 278 4.14 19.55 1.60
CA VAL A 278 3.50 18.61 2.53
C VAL A 278 2.05 19.00 2.76
N GLU A 279 1.74 20.29 2.96
CA GLU A 279 0.37 20.78 3.14
C GLU A 279 -0.50 20.49 1.90
N LYS A 280 0.05 20.67 0.68
CA LYS A 280 -0.64 20.29 -0.57
C LYS A 280 -0.92 18.80 -0.64
N ILE A 281 0.07 17.96 -0.33
CA ILE A 281 -0.08 16.49 -0.36
C ILE A 281 -1.11 16.04 0.68
N MET A 282 -1.12 16.65 1.86
CA MET A 282 -2.14 16.38 2.88
C MET A 282 -3.54 16.75 2.40
N ALA A 283 -3.71 17.94 1.81
CA ALA A 283 -4.99 18.36 1.27
C ALA A 283 -5.50 17.46 0.12
N ASP A 284 -4.59 16.96 -0.73
CA ASP A 284 -4.92 15.98 -1.77
C ASP A 284 -5.34 14.63 -1.16
N CYS A 285 -4.63 14.16 -0.13
CA CYS A 285 -5.00 12.94 0.62
C CYS A 285 -6.38 13.07 1.25
N ASP A 286 -6.66 14.18 1.93
CA ASP A 286 -7.94 14.42 2.60
C ASP A 286 -9.09 14.49 1.59
N ARG A 287 -8.87 15.12 0.43
CA ARG A 287 -9.85 15.15 -0.67
C ARG A 287 -10.15 13.74 -1.18
N MET A 288 -9.11 12.94 -1.45
CA MET A 288 -9.28 11.57 -1.95
C MET A 288 -10.02 10.70 -0.93
N VAL A 289 -9.70 10.82 0.36
CA VAL A 289 -10.40 10.10 1.43
C VAL A 289 -11.88 10.50 1.48
N GLN A 290 -12.17 11.79 1.38
CA GLN A 290 -13.55 12.29 1.36
C GLN A 290 -14.32 11.78 0.13
N GLU A 291 -13.71 11.81 -1.06
CA GLU A 291 -14.32 11.27 -2.28
C GLU A 291 -14.63 9.78 -2.14
N GLN A 292 -13.70 8.98 -1.61
CA GLN A 292 -13.93 7.56 -1.36
C GLN A 292 -15.03 7.32 -0.32
N ALA A 293 -15.10 8.13 0.74
CA ALA A 293 -16.17 8.05 1.73
C ALA A 293 -17.55 8.36 1.10
N THR A 294 -17.63 9.39 0.24
CA THR A 294 -18.88 9.70 -0.48
C THR A 294 -19.29 8.59 -1.44
N LEU A 295 -18.34 8.02 -2.19
CA LEU A 295 -18.62 6.90 -3.10
C LEU A 295 -19.10 5.66 -2.34
N ALA A 296 -18.47 5.34 -1.21
CA ALA A 296 -18.88 4.23 -0.36
C ALA A 296 -20.30 4.42 0.17
N HIS A 297 -20.65 5.64 0.59
CA HIS A 297 -22.00 5.97 1.04
C HIS A 297 -23.04 5.82 -0.06
N VAL A 298 -22.77 6.32 -1.28
CA VAL A 298 -23.67 6.16 -2.43
C VAL A 298 -23.89 4.68 -2.76
N LYS A 299 -22.82 3.88 -2.81
CA LYS A 299 -22.94 2.43 -3.05
C LYS A 299 -23.74 1.72 -1.96
N GLN A 300 -23.63 2.17 -0.71
CA GLN A 300 -24.44 1.62 0.37
C GLN A 300 -25.92 1.89 0.14
N LEU A 301 -26.28 3.13 -0.24
CA LEU A 301 -27.65 3.49 -0.58
C LEU A 301 -28.19 2.67 -1.77
N GLU A 302 -27.39 2.49 -2.83
CA GLU A 302 -27.78 1.67 -3.98
C GLU A 302 -28.08 0.21 -3.59
N VAL A 303 -27.29 -0.36 -2.67
CA VAL A 303 -27.53 -1.71 -2.14
C VAL A 303 -28.78 -1.76 -1.26
N GLU A 304 -29.00 -0.74 -0.42
CA GLU A 304 -30.20 -0.64 0.42
C GLU A 304 -31.47 -0.52 -0.44
N ASP A 305 -31.45 0.28 -1.50
CA ASP A 305 -32.55 0.41 -2.45
C ASP A 305 -32.83 -0.91 -3.19
N ALA A 306 -31.79 -1.59 -3.69
CA ALA A 306 -31.94 -2.89 -4.35
C ALA A 306 -32.50 -3.97 -3.41
N LEU A 307 -32.11 -3.94 -2.12
CA LEU A 307 -32.67 -4.83 -1.11
C LEU A 307 -34.13 -4.50 -0.80
N LEU A 308 -34.50 -3.22 -0.79
CA LEU A 308 -35.89 -2.79 -0.61
C LEU A 308 -36.77 -3.27 -1.78
N GLU A 309 -36.29 -3.12 -3.02
CA GLU A 309 -36.98 -3.62 -4.22
C GLU A 309 -37.14 -5.14 -4.18
N ALA A 310 -36.08 -5.88 -3.84
CA ALA A 310 -36.14 -7.34 -3.71
C ALA A 310 -37.14 -7.77 -2.61
N LYS A 311 -37.15 -7.08 -1.47
CA LYS A 311 -38.09 -7.33 -0.37
C LYS A 311 -39.54 -7.12 -0.83
N THR A 312 -39.84 -5.99 -1.46
CA THR A 312 -41.20 -5.70 -1.95
C THR A 312 -41.65 -6.70 -3.00
N SER A 313 -40.76 -7.16 -3.89
CA SER A 313 -41.06 -8.22 -4.86
C SER A 313 -41.38 -9.56 -4.19
N LEU A 314 -40.63 -9.94 -3.15
CA LEU A 314 -40.88 -11.17 -2.38
C LEU A 314 -42.20 -11.10 -1.61
N GLU A 315 -42.54 -9.95 -1.02
CA GLU A 315 -43.82 -9.73 -0.36
C GLU A 315 -44.98 -9.91 -1.35
N GLN A 316 -44.89 -9.33 -2.55
CA GLN A 316 -45.88 -9.53 -3.61
C GLN A 316 -46.01 -11.01 -4.02
N GLN A 317 -44.88 -11.73 -4.15
CA GLN A 317 -44.92 -13.17 -4.46
C GLN A 317 -45.57 -13.98 -3.34
N LEU A 318 -45.33 -13.62 -2.08
CA LEU A 318 -45.94 -14.27 -0.92
C LEU A 318 -47.45 -14.06 -0.91
N ASP A 319 -47.93 -12.86 -1.21
CA ASP A 319 -49.35 -12.55 -1.31
C ASP A 319 -50.03 -13.38 -2.42
N ILE A 320 -49.39 -13.44 -3.60
CA ILE A 320 -49.87 -14.28 -4.72
C ILE A 320 -49.91 -15.75 -4.30
N ASN A 321 -48.87 -16.26 -3.62
CA ASN A 321 -48.83 -17.66 -3.19
C ASN A 321 -49.93 -17.96 -2.16
N THR A 322 -50.20 -17.02 -1.26
CA THR A 322 -51.26 -17.12 -0.26
C THR A 322 -52.62 -17.20 -0.95
N TYR A 323 -52.88 -16.29 -1.89
CA TYR A 323 -54.11 -16.31 -2.69
C TYR A 323 -54.29 -17.63 -3.45
N LEU A 324 -53.24 -18.13 -4.12
CA LEU A 324 -53.30 -19.40 -4.83
C LEU A 324 -53.54 -20.60 -3.90
N ARG A 325 -52.97 -20.59 -2.68
CA ARG A 325 -53.22 -21.65 -1.69
C ARG A 325 -54.67 -21.66 -1.22
N GLU A 326 -55.25 -20.48 -1.00
CA GLU A 326 -56.67 -20.32 -0.66
C GLU A 326 -57.56 -20.82 -1.79
N GLU A 327 -57.25 -20.45 -3.04
CA GLU A 327 -58.00 -20.91 -4.22
C GLU A 327 -57.94 -22.44 -4.39
N VAL A 328 -56.74 -23.03 -4.25
CA VAL A 328 -56.58 -24.49 -4.30
C VAL A 328 -57.35 -25.17 -3.18
N SER A 329 -57.40 -24.58 -1.99
CA SER A 329 -58.18 -25.13 -0.87
C SER A 329 -59.68 -25.07 -1.16
N ARG A 330 -60.18 -23.95 -1.67
CA ARG A 330 -61.56 -23.76 -2.12
C ARG A 330 -61.96 -24.81 -3.17
N LEU A 331 -61.13 -24.97 -4.21
CA LEU A 331 -61.38 -25.96 -5.27
C LEU A 331 -61.36 -27.40 -4.74
N ARG A 332 -60.50 -27.71 -3.75
CA ARG A 332 -60.50 -29.03 -3.11
C ARG A 332 -61.78 -29.30 -2.34
N GLU A 333 -62.31 -28.31 -1.62
CA GLU A 333 -63.58 -28.41 -0.92
C GLU A 333 -64.75 -28.60 -1.89
N GLU A 334 -64.78 -27.83 -2.99
CA GLU A 334 -65.80 -27.97 -4.04
C GLU A 334 -65.75 -29.35 -4.70
N ASN A 335 -64.56 -29.84 -5.06
CA ASN A 335 -64.38 -31.19 -5.60
C ASN A 335 -64.83 -32.26 -4.60
N HIS A 336 -64.54 -32.08 -3.31
CA HIS A 336 -65.01 -33.00 -2.28
C HIS A 336 -66.54 -33.00 -2.17
N HIS A 337 -67.17 -31.83 -2.25
CA HIS A 337 -68.63 -31.71 -2.24
C HIS A 337 -69.26 -32.38 -3.47
N LEU A 338 -68.74 -32.12 -4.67
CA LEU A 338 -69.19 -32.77 -5.90
C LEU A 338 -69.03 -34.29 -5.84
N LYS A 339 -67.91 -34.77 -5.30
CA LYS A 339 -67.68 -36.20 -5.10
C LYS A 339 -68.74 -36.81 -4.18
N ASN A 340 -69.06 -36.15 -3.06
CA ASN A 340 -70.10 -36.62 -2.15
C ASN A 340 -71.48 -36.63 -2.81
N GLN A 341 -71.81 -35.62 -3.63
CA GLN A 341 -73.05 -35.60 -4.42
C GLN A 341 -73.13 -36.75 -5.43
N ILE A 342 -72.02 -37.07 -6.11
CA ILE A 342 -71.95 -38.22 -7.03
C ILE A 342 -72.17 -39.52 -6.26
N GLU A 343 -71.49 -39.71 -5.13
CA GLU A 343 -71.66 -40.90 -4.29
C GLU A 343 -73.12 -41.06 -3.79
N GLU A 344 -73.79 -39.96 -3.44
CA GLU A 344 -75.20 -39.95 -3.06
C GLU A 344 -76.11 -40.36 -4.24
N VAL A 345 -75.92 -39.76 -5.42
CA VAL A 345 -76.69 -40.11 -6.63
C VAL A 345 -76.44 -41.57 -7.03
N ASP A 346 -75.19 -42.02 -7.03
CA ASP A 346 -74.83 -43.41 -7.31
C ASP A 346 -75.50 -44.36 -6.32
N SER A 347 -75.55 -44.00 -5.03
CA SER A 347 -76.24 -44.81 -4.01
C SER A 347 -77.75 -44.95 -4.26
N GLU A 348 -78.39 -43.96 -4.90
CA GLU A 348 -79.80 -44.03 -5.28
C GLU A 348 -80.05 -44.76 -6.61
N VAL A 349 -79.17 -44.55 -7.59
CA VAL A 349 -79.34 -45.02 -8.97
C VAL A 349 -78.89 -46.47 -9.12
N VAL A 350 -77.78 -46.87 -8.50
CA VAL A 350 -77.23 -48.22 -8.60
C VAL A 350 -78.24 -49.30 -8.17
N PRO A 351 -78.93 -49.19 -7.02
CA PRO A 351 -79.94 -50.19 -6.64
C PRO A 351 -81.12 -50.26 -7.61
N LYS A 352 -81.52 -49.13 -8.20
CA LYS A 352 -82.61 -49.08 -9.20
C LYS A 352 -82.18 -49.77 -10.49
N LEU A 353 -80.95 -49.53 -10.95
CA LEU A 353 -80.37 -50.22 -12.11
C LEU A 353 -80.30 -51.72 -11.90
N VAL A 354 -79.77 -52.18 -10.75
CA VAL A 354 -79.68 -53.61 -10.42
C VAL A 354 -81.06 -54.27 -10.43
N ARG A 355 -82.08 -53.63 -9.84
CA ARG A 355 -83.47 -54.15 -9.89
C ARG A 355 -84.00 -54.25 -11.32
N LEU A 356 -83.75 -53.25 -12.16
CA LEU A 356 -84.16 -53.28 -13.57
C LEU A 356 -83.41 -54.34 -14.38
N GLU A 357 -82.15 -54.62 -14.03
CA GLU A 357 -81.38 -55.73 -14.62
C GLU A 357 -81.99 -57.07 -14.22
N ASP A 358 -82.27 -57.29 -12.93
CA ASP A 358 -82.94 -58.49 -12.40
C ASP A 358 -84.31 -58.70 -13.08
N GLU A 359 -85.12 -57.65 -13.19
CA GLU A 359 -86.42 -57.68 -13.88
C GLU A 359 -86.26 -58.03 -15.37
N ASN A 360 -85.28 -57.44 -16.06
CA ASN A 360 -84.98 -57.78 -17.46
C ASN A 360 -84.54 -59.23 -17.60
N GLU A 361 -83.73 -59.76 -16.69
CA GLU A 361 -83.32 -61.16 -16.69
C GLU A 361 -84.53 -62.09 -16.48
N GLN A 362 -85.42 -61.76 -15.55
CA GLN A 362 -86.66 -62.50 -15.33
C GLN A 362 -87.56 -62.49 -16.57
N LEU A 363 -87.74 -61.33 -17.21
CA LEU A 363 -88.51 -61.20 -18.45
C LEU A 363 -87.90 -62.01 -19.60
N ARG A 364 -86.57 -61.97 -19.76
CA ARG A 364 -85.85 -62.80 -20.74
C ARG A 364 -86.04 -64.29 -20.46
N ALA A 365 -85.98 -64.71 -19.20
CA ALA A 365 -86.21 -66.09 -18.80
C ALA A 365 -87.67 -66.54 -19.07
N GLN A 366 -88.65 -65.65 -18.88
CA GLN A 366 -90.05 -65.92 -19.21
C GLN A 366 -90.30 -66.02 -20.73
N LEU A 367 -89.68 -65.15 -21.53
CA LEU A 367 -89.73 -65.20 -22.99
C LEU A 367 -89.13 -66.50 -23.54
N ASN A 368 -88.04 -66.99 -22.94
CA ASN A 368 -87.41 -68.25 -23.34
C ASN A 368 -88.17 -69.53 -22.90
N ARG A 369 -89.22 -69.39 -22.07
CA ARG A 369 -90.05 -70.51 -21.58
C ARG A 369 -91.41 -70.65 -22.28
N ARG A 370 -91.77 -69.71 -23.15
CA ARG A 370 -92.87 -69.83 -24.12
C ARG A 370 -92.33 -70.30 -25.45
#